data_AF-A0A1I8Q695-F1
#
_entry.id   AF-A0A1I8Q695-F1
#
_cell.length_a   1.000
_cell.length_b   1.000
_cell.length_c   1.000
_cell.angle_alpha   90.00
_cell.angle_beta   90.00
_cell.angle_gamma   90.00
#
_symmetry.space_group_name_H-M   'P 1'
#
loop_
_entity.id
_entity.type
_entity.pdbx_description
1 polymer ?
#
loop_
_entity_poly.entity_id
_entity_poly.type
_entity_poly.pdbx_seq_one_letter_code
_entity_poly.pdbx_strand_id
1 'polypeptide(L)'
;MLTHKSCGGRKKMQVSYVIRDGEEKQHRNGVNQLQLDPNNGKLYSAGRDAIIRVWNSRSESSEKYIQSMEHHNDWVNDIVLCCNGRNLISASCDTTVKVWNAHKGFCMSTLRTHRDYVQALAYAKDREQVASAGLDKAIFLWDVNTLTALTASNNTVTTSSLNGSKDSIYSLAMNPAGTVIVSGSTENILRVWDPRTCVRNMKLRGHTENVRALVVSADGNQVVSGSSDGTIKIWNLGQQRCVQTIHAHKEGVWSLLMTDNFQYIISGSRDRNIVITELRNPSNSMVVCEEKAPVLSLCFNIDKSGVWATTWNSDIRCWKLPLYDKCTLNSSGGMDAPWTSAGSEISCIKGGAAIKKCVVLNDKRHIVTRDTEDNVAIYDALRVVKKEELGKVDFEEEIKKRNKQVYIPNWFTVDLKTGMPTIVLGQDEVDCFSAWVSIEAGLPECSDPQSEIKINYGKLLLEALLEYWTPPHSLPPNEMEQDIRGNSFFQVPKHTPVIFSEVGGRTVCRLLVRDAAGESESTLLHETVPQWVTDVVIEKATPKFLKIPFFLTPHPQMGKPERTKKGSIGSERVYSMSQSL
;
A
#
# COMPACT_ATOMS: atom_id res chain seq x y z
N MET A 1 7.45 3.56 -47.21
CA MET A 1 6.89 2.45 -46.40
C MET A 1 6.67 2.97 -44.99
N LEU A 2 5.45 3.41 -44.72
CA LEU A 2 5.00 3.77 -43.37
C LEU A 2 4.87 2.47 -42.57
N THR A 3 5.74 2.29 -41.59
CA THR A 3 5.64 1.19 -40.64
C THR A 3 4.38 1.41 -39.79
N HIS A 4 3.37 0.57 -40.02
CA HIS A 4 2.26 0.37 -39.10
C HIS A 4 2.81 0.12 -37.69
N LYS A 5 2.78 1.14 -36.82
CA LYS A 5 2.75 0.90 -35.38
C LYS A 5 1.45 0.15 -35.14
N SER A 6 1.54 -1.13 -34.79
CA SER A 6 0.40 -1.84 -34.23
C SER A 6 -0.08 -1.04 -33.02
N CYS A 7 -1.29 -0.48 -33.09
CA CYS A 7 -2.01 0.01 -31.91
C CYS A 7 -2.18 -1.19 -30.96
N GLY A 8 -1.22 -1.38 -30.05
CA GLY A 8 -1.49 -2.13 -28.84
C GLY A 8 -2.62 -1.40 -28.12
N GLY A 9 -3.75 -2.07 -27.89
CA GLY A 9 -4.92 -1.48 -27.25
C GLY A 9 -4.48 -0.75 -25.98
N ARG A 10 -4.81 0.54 -25.86
CA ARG A 10 -4.54 1.31 -24.63
C ARG A 10 -5.13 0.52 -23.47
N LYS A 11 -4.31 0.19 -22.48
CA LYS A 11 -4.78 -0.44 -21.25
C LYS A 11 -5.84 0.46 -20.61
N LYS A 12 -6.92 -0.15 -20.13
CA LYS A 12 -7.97 0.61 -19.44
C LYS A 12 -7.39 1.30 -18.21
N MET A 13 -7.75 2.56 -18.04
CA MET A 13 -7.35 3.42 -16.93
C MET A 13 -8.52 3.54 -15.97
N GLN A 14 -8.23 3.52 -14.68
CA GLN A 14 -9.18 3.74 -13.60
C GLN A 14 -8.77 4.93 -12.75
N VAL A 15 -9.78 5.59 -12.18
CA VAL A 15 -9.62 6.72 -11.25
C VAL A 15 -10.00 6.23 -9.85
N SER A 16 -9.15 6.50 -8.88
CA SER A 16 -9.45 6.22 -7.48
C SER A 16 -9.10 7.38 -6.57
N TYR A 17 -9.71 7.42 -5.39
CA TYR A 17 -9.43 8.42 -4.36
C TYR A 17 -9.56 7.81 -2.98
N VAL A 18 -8.95 8.43 -1.98
CA VAL A 18 -8.93 7.94 -0.60
C VAL A 18 -9.68 8.91 0.30
N ILE A 19 -10.66 8.42 1.06
CA ILE A 19 -11.37 9.21 2.07
C ILE A 19 -10.57 9.17 3.36
N ARG A 20 -9.93 10.28 3.74
CA ARG A 20 -9.03 10.37 4.91
C ARG A 20 -8.94 11.78 5.45
N ASP A 21 -8.31 11.92 6.62
CA ASP A 21 -8.01 13.23 7.18
C ASP A 21 -6.80 13.86 6.48
N GLY A 22 -6.63 15.18 6.65
CA GLY A 22 -5.56 15.95 6.01
C GLY A 22 -4.16 15.50 6.41
N GLU A 23 -4.00 14.97 7.62
CA GLU A 23 -2.76 14.38 8.11
C GLU A 23 -3.06 13.09 8.87
N GLU A 24 -2.43 11.99 8.45
CA GLU A 24 -2.59 10.67 9.09
C GLU A 24 -1.35 10.36 9.95
N LYS A 25 -1.28 10.95 11.15
CA LYS A 25 -0.09 10.85 12.03
C LYS A 25 0.22 9.42 12.46
N GLN A 26 -0.78 8.56 12.56
CA GLN A 26 -0.65 7.17 13.00
C GLN A 26 -0.81 6.21 11.83
N HIS A 27 -0.15 5.05 11.89
CA HIS A 27 -0.36 3.99 10.91
C HIS A 27 -1.81 3.51 10.94
N ARG A 28 -2.46 3.41 9.79
CA ARG A 28 -3.85 2.93 9.64
C ARG A 28 -3.93 1.44 9.28
N ASN A 29 -2.79 0.75 9.17
CA ASN A 29 -2.70 -0.69 8.95
C ASN A 29 -1.33 -1.20 9.46
N GLY A 30 -1.06 -2.51 9.35
CA GLY A 30 0.20 -3.10 9.80
C GLY A 30 1.45 -2.47 9.17
N VAL A 31 2.59 -2.60 9.84
CA VAL A 31 3.88 -2.04 9.39
C VAL A 31 4.76 -3.17 8.87
N ASN A 32 5.20 -3.12 7.62
CA ASN A 32 5.97 -4.20 7.01
C ASN A 32 7.47 -4.17 7.37
N GLN A 33 8.05 -2.98 7.51
CA GLN A 33 9.49 -2.81 7.69
C GLN A 33 9.84 -1.60 8.55
N LEU A 34 10.94 -1.71 9.30
CA LEU A 34 11.56 -0.62 10.07
C LEU A 34 13.01 -0.37 9.64
N GLN A 35 13.43 0.89 9.72
CA GLN A 35 14.85 1.28 9.62
C GLN A 35 15.15 2.38 10.63
N LEU A 36 16.20 2.19 11.43
CA LEU A 36 16.66 3.18 12.41
C LEU A 36 17.89 3.91 11.86
N ASP A 37 17.87 5.24 11.91
CA ASP A 37 19.06 6.06 11.76
C ASP A 37 19.68 6.33 13.14
N PRO A 38 20.83 5.71 13.47
CA PRO A 38 21.45 5.86 14.78
C PRO A 38 21.99 7.28 15.03
N ASN A 39 22.34 8.02 13.97
CA ASN A 39 23.02 9.31 14.08
C ASN A 39 22.06 10.40 14.57
N ASN A 40 20.86 10.45 14.00
CA ASN A 40 19.83 11.43 14.38
C ASN A 40 18.74 10.85 15.28
N GLY A 41 18.72 9.53 15.50
CA GLY A 41 17.72 8.85 16.31
C GLY A 41 16.34 8.77 15.67
N LYS A 42 16.24 8.92 14.34
CA LYS A 42 14.99 8.80 13.59
C LYS A 42 14.70 7.34 13.25
N LEU A 43 13.51 6.87 13.58
CA LEU A 43 12.99 5.58 13.16
C LEU A 43 12.04 5.79 11.98
N TYR A 44 12.28 5.07 10.89
CA TYR A 44 11.43 5.05 9.71
C TYR A 44 10.62 3.77 9.70
N SER A 45 9.36 3.87 9.29
CA SER A 45 8.42 2.75 9.26
C SER A 45 7.65 2.73 7.97
N ALA A 46 7.61 1.57 7.32
CA ALA A 46 6.91 1.32 6.07
C ALA A 46 5.51 0.74 6.34
N GLY A 47 4.47 1.57 6.22
CA GLY A 47 3.09 1.17 6.48
C GLY A 47 2.45 0.42 5.31
N ARG A 48 1.58 -0.54 5.64
CA ARG A 48 0.60 -1.10 4.68
C ARG A 48 -0.48 -0.11 4.30
N ASP A 49 -0.54 1.05 4.96
CA ASP A 49 -1.40 2.17 4.59
C ASP A 49 -0.82 3.05 3.47
N ALA A 50 0.24 2.59 2.80
CA ALA A 50 0.96 3.26 1.72
C ALA A 50 1.80 4.48 2.14
N ILE A 51 1.95 4.71 3.46
CA ILE A 51 2.66 5.86 4.00
C ILE A 51 3.91 5.41 4.73
N ILE A 52 5.04 6.10 4.48
CA ILE A 52 6.24 5.95 5.30
C ILE A 52 6.23 7.03 6.37
N ARG A 53 6.41 6.67 7.63
CA ARG A 53 6.42 7.64 8.75
C ARG A 53 7.77 7.68 9.43
N VAL A 54 8.13 8.88 9.88
CA VAL A 54 9.37 9.16 10.60
C VAL A 54 9.03 9.49 12.05
N TRP A 55 9.73 8.83 12.97
CA TRP A 55 9.51 8.92 14.41
C TRP A 55 10.80 9.31 15.13
N ASN A 56 10.68 10.01 16.24
CA ASN A 56 11.78 10.25 17.16
C ASN A 56 11.92 9.07 18.13
N SER A 57 13.00 8.30 18.00
CA SER A 57 13.28 7.17 18.88
C SER A 57 14.08 7.56 20.14
N ARG A 58 14.63 8.78 20.22
CA ARG A 58 15.33 9.26 21.43
C ARG A 58 14.39 9.83 22.47
N SER A 59 13.27 10.38 22.02
CA SER A 59 12.34 11.03 22.92
C SER A 59 11.55 10.02 23.74
N GLU A 60 11.51 10.25 25.05
CA GLU A 60 10.55 9.62 25.96
C GLU A 60 9.17 10.30 25.91
N SER A 61 9.01 11.37 25.12
CA SER A 61 7.71 12.02 24.92
C SER A 61 6.69 11.07 24.28
N SER A 62 5.42 11.28 24.64
CA SER A 62 4.27 10.59 24.04
C SER A 62 4.13 10.93 22.55
N GLU A 63 4.41 12.17 22.15
CA GLU A 63 4.41 12.57 20.74
C GLU A 63 5.79 12.26 20.12
N LYS A 64 5.87 11.14 19.40
CA LYS A 64 7.06 10.68 18.67
C LYS A 64 7.03 11.02 17.18
N TYR A 65 5.89 11.43 16.66
CA TYR A 65 5.69 11.68 15.23
C TYR A 65 6.51 12.89 14.76
N ILE A 66 7.19 12.77 13.61
CA ILE A 66 7.94 13.87 12.98
C ILE A 66 7.28 14.29 11.67
N GLN A 67 7.15 13.36 10.72
CA GLN A 67 6.60 13.62 9.39
C GLN A 67 6.10 12.35 8.71
N SER A 68 5.23 12.53 7.72
CA SER A 68 4.74 11.50 6.80
C SER A 68 5.30 11.71 5.40
N MET A 69 5.75 10.63 4.75
CA MET A 69 6.29 10.61 3.40
C MET A 69 5.29 9.89 2.50
N GLU A 70 4.49 10.66 1.76
CA GLU A 70 3.34 10.15 1.02
C GLU A 70 3.55 10.21 -0.49
N HIS A 71 3.59 9.05 -1.14
CA HIS A 71 3.59 8.96 -2.59
C HIS A 71 3.21 7.56 -3.11
N HIS A 72 3.48 6.50 -2.33
CA HIS A 72 3.00 5.17 -2.68
C HIS A 72 1.46 5.10 -2.59
N ASN A 73 0.88 4.18 -3.36
CA ASN A 73 -0.58 3.96 -3.42
C ASN A 73 -1.01 2.57 -2.93
N ASP A 74 -0.04 1.77 -2.51
CA ASP A 74 -0.24 0.44 -1.99
C ASP A 74 0.81 0.16 -0.92
N TRP A 75 0.76 -1.01 -0.31
CA TRP A 75 1.64 -1.41 0.79
C TRP A 75 3.09 -1.11 0.48
N VAL A 76 3.78 -0.44 1.40
CA VAL A 76 5.24 -0.32 1.35
C VAL A 76 5.80 -1.56 2.03
N ASN A 77 6.43 -2.44 1.26
CA ASN A 77 6.88 -3.75 1.72
C ASN A 77 8.25 -3.69 2.39
N ASP A 78 9.15 -2.84 1.88
CA ASP A 78 10.50 -2.73 2.39
C ASP A 78 11.03 -1.30 2.23
N ILE A 79 11.94 -0.91 3.12
CA ILE A 79 12.65 0.36 3.11
C ILE A 79 14.11 0.16 3.51
N VAL A 80 15.01 0.90 2.86
CA VAL A 80 16.44 0.93 3.14
C VAL A 80 16.88 2.37 3.32
N LEU A 81 17.59 2.65 4.41
CA LEU A 81 18.34 3.89 4.58
C LEU A 81 19.74 3.75 3.98
N CYS A 82 20.12 4.70 3.15
CA CYS A 82 21.41 4.73 2.45
C CYS A 82 22.09 6.10 2.60
N CYS A 83 23.35 6.19 2.17
CA CYS A 83 24.18 7.39 2.26
C CYS A 83 24.21 7.99 3.67
N ASN A 84 24.46 7.15 4.69
CA ASN A 84 24.45 7.53 6.12
C ASN A 84 23.17 8.23 6.60
N GLY A 85 22.00 7.78 6.10
CA GLY A 85 20.69 8.31 6.49
C GLY A 85 20.24 9.54 5.69
N ARG A 86 21.01 9.94 4.66
CA ARG A 86 20.62 11.05 3.77
C ARG A 86 19.43 10.70 2.90
N ASN A 87 19.41 9.48 2.39
CA ASN A 87 18.42 9.01 1.42
C ASN A 87 17.71 7.76 1.94
N LEU A 88 16.50 7.56 1.44
CA LEU A 88 15.70 6.36 1.70
C LEU A 88 15.24 5.80 0.37
N ILE A 89 15.28 4.47 0.24
CA ILE A 89 14.70 3.75 -0.90
C ILE A 89 13.59 2.87 -0.38
N SER A 90 12.45 2.86 -1.07
CA SER A 90 11.28 2.07 -0.69
C SER A 90 10.78 1.19 -1.83
N ALA A 91 10.24 0.03 -1.49
CA ALA A 91 9.62 -0.93 -2.39
C ALA A 91 8.14 -1.11 -2.04
N SER A 92 7.26 -1.16 -3.03
CA SER A 92 5.81 -1.22 -2.80
C SER A 92 5.06 -2.20 -3.71
N CYS A 93 3.87 -2.61 -3.26
CA CYS A 93 2.87 -3.30 -4.07
C CYS A 93 2.32 -2.44 -5.22
N ASP A 94 2.59 -1.13 -5.27
CA ASP A 94 2.23 -0.30 -6.44
C ASP A 94 3.15 -0.52 -7.67
N THR A 95 3.97 -1.58 -7.62
CA THR A 95 4.97 -2.01 -8.61
C THR A 95 6.14 -1.03 -8.78
N THR A 96 6.32 -0.06 -7.88
CA THR A 96 7.38 0.95 -7.98
C THR A 96 8.41 0.84 -6.86
N VAL A 97 9.63 1.28 -7.20
CA VAL A 97 10.67 1.60 -6.21
C VAL A 97 10.82 3.11 -6.20
N LYS A 98 10.79 3.72 -5.02
CA LYS A 98 10.91 5.18 -4.88
C LYS A 98 12.18 5.56 -4.14
N VAL A 99 12.80 6.64 -4.59
CA VAL A 99 13.98 7.25 -3.99
C VAL A 99 13.52 8.52 -3.30
N TRP A 100 13.95 8.70 -2.06
CA TRP A 100 13.49 9.79 -1.19
C TRP A 100 14.66 10.53 -0.59
N ASN A 101 14.46 11.82 -0.39
CA ASN A 101 15.28 12.58 0.53
C ASN A 101 14.78 12.32 1.95
N ALA A 102 15.52 11.55 2.75
CA ALA A 102 15.07 11.14 4.09
C ALA A 102 15.00 12.33 5.08
N HIS A 103 15.84 13.35 4.86
CA HIS A 103 15.87 14.53 5.72
C HIS A 103 14.65 15.44 5.51
N LYS A 104 14.33 15.73 4.26
CA LYS A 104 13.24 16.64 3.86
C LYS A 104 11.90 15.94 3.65
N GLY A 105 11.87 14.61 3.54
CA GLY A 105 10.64 13.82 3.49
C GLY A 105 9.91 13.80 2.15
N PHE A 106 10.55 14.14 1.02
CA PHE A 106 9.91 14.13 -0.30
C PHE A 106 10.50 13.06 -1.24
N CYS A 107 9.67 12.61 -2.18
CA CYS A 107 10.07 11.66 -3.22
C CYS A 107 10.85 12.37 -4.32
N MET A 108 12.07 11.91 -4.60
CA MET A 108 12.94 12.45 -5.65
C MET A 108 12.71 11.77 -6.99
N SER A 109 12.48 10.46 -7.00
CA SER A 109 12.38 9.66 -8.22
C SER A 109 11.54 8.41 -8.02
N THR A 110 10.84 7.99 -9.07
CA THR A 110 10.03 6.77 -9.09
C THR A 110 10.49 5.84 -10.21
N LEU A 111 11.09 4.72 -9.84
CA LEU A 111 11.57 3.68 -10.73
C LEU A 111 10.43 2.71 -11.05
N ARG A 112 10.11 2.56 -12.33
CA ARG A 112 8.96 1.79 -12.84
C ARG A 112 9.40 0.57 -13.67
N THR A 113 10.47 -0.09 -13.25
CA THR A 113 11.05 -1.24 -13.97
C THR A 113 10.40 -2.55 -13.61
N HIS A 114 9.95 -2.70 -12.36
CA HIS A 114 9.22 -3.87 -11.92
C HIS A 114 7.84 -3.95 -12.57
N ARG A 115 7.38 -5.18 -12.81
CA ARG A 115 6.09 -5.46 -13.49
C ARG A 115 5.01 -5.98 -12.56
N ASP A 116 5.37 -6.23 -11.31
CA ASP A 116 4.51 -6.77 -10.25
C ASP A 116 5.02 -6.24 -8.90
N TYR A 117 4.43 -6.66 -7.79
CA TYR A 117 4.70 -6.13 -6.46
C TYR A 117 6.17 -6.31 -6.06
N VAL A 118 6.80 -5.22 -5.65
CA VAL A 118 8.19 -5.23 -5.17
C VAL A 118 8.17 -5.59 -3.69
N GLN A 119 8.77 -6.72 -3.32
CA GLN A 119 8.63 -7.32 -1.99
C GLN A 119 9.82 -7.03 -1.08
N ALA A 120 11.04 -6.96 -1.63
CA ALA A 120 12.26 -6.88 -0.83
C ALA A 120 13.31 -5.95 -1.46
N LEU A 121 14.07 -5.32 -0.59
CA LEU A 121 15.26 -4.54 -0.89
C LEU A 121 16.48 -5.18 -0.21
N ALA A 122 17.65 -4.97 -0.79
CA ALA A 122 18.92 -5.32 -0.15
C ALA A 122 19.94 -4.21 -0.40
N TYR A 123 20.88 -4.04 0.53
CA TYR A 123 21.79 -2.91 0.53
C TYR A 123 23.22 -3.30 0.83
N ALA A 124 24.14 -2.93 -0.05
CA ALA A 124 25.58 -2.94 0.21
C ALA A 124 26.05 -1.54 0.59
N LYS A 125 26.33 -1.36 1.87
CA LYS A 125 26.73 -0.09 2.45
C LYS A 125 28.03 0.46 1.86
N ASP A 126 29.04 -0.37 1.65
CA ASP A 126 30.38 0.10 1.26
C ASP A 126 30.43 0.58 -0.20
N ARG A 127 29.47 0.14 -1.02
CA ARG A 127 29.34 0.53 -2.43
C ARG A 127 28.18 1.47 -2.70
N GLU A 128 27.37 1.77 -1.69
CA GLU A 128 26.12 2.50 -1.85
C GLU A 128 25.25 1.90 -2.99
N GLN A 129 25.13 0.56 -2.99
CA GLN A 129 24.38 -0.18 -4.00
C GLN A 129 23.13 -0.82 -3.38
N VAL A 130 21.98 -0.63 -4.02
CA VAL A 130 20.71 -1.24 -3.61
C VAL A 130 20.25 -2.24 -4.66
N ALA A 131 19.66 -3.34 -4.22
CA ALA A 131 18.95 -4.27 -5.06
C ALA A 131 17.47 -4.28 -4.70
N SER A 132 16.59 -4.44 -5.69
CA SER A 132 15.15 -4.59 -5.51
C SER A 132 14.65 -5.86 -6.18
N ALA A 133 13.74 -6.57 -5.51
CA ALA A 133 13.17 -7.81 -6.01
C ALA A 133 11.68 -7.94 -5.66
N GLY A 134 10.93 -8.69 -6.48
CA GLY A 134 9.49 -8.82 -6.30
C GLY A 134 8.87 -10.07 -6.90
N LEU A 135 7.55 -10.03 -7.04
CA LEU A 135 6.73 -11.10 -7.61
C LEU A 135 6.94 -11.26 -9.13
N ASP A 136 7.53 -10.26 -9.78
CA ASP A 136 7.92 -10.31 -11.19
C ASP A 136 9.17 -11.16 -11.45
N LYS A 137 9.73 -11.76 -10.40
CA LYS A 137 10.86 -12.72 -10.43
C LYS A 137 12.18 -12.07 -10.86
N ALA A 138 12.17 -10.75 -11.04
CA ALA A 138 13.33 -9.97 -11.43
C ALA A 138 14.03 -9.41 -10.20
N ILE A 139 15.35 -9.25 -10.31
CA ILE A 139 16.15 -8.50 -9.34
C ILE A 139 16.85 -7.40 -10.12
N PHE A 140 16.67 -6.14 -9.73
CA PHE A 140 17.37 -5.01 -10.31
C PHE A 140 18.40 -4.46 -9.33
N LEU A 141 19.57 -4.08 -9.84
CA LEU A 141 20.64 -3.42 -9.10
C LEU A 141 20.67 -1.94 -9.46
N TRP A 142 20.88 -1.13 -8.44
CA TRP A 142 20.84 0.32 -8.51
C TRP A 142 22.02 0.91 -7.74
N ASP A 143 22.75 1.81 -8.38
CA ASP A 143 23.69 2.67 -7.67
C ASP A 143 22.95 3.88 -7.10
N VAL A 144 23.00 4.04 -5.77
CA VAL A 144 22.30 5.11 -5.05
C VAL A 144 22.84 6.48 -5.45
N ASN A 145 24.14 6.60 -5.76
CA ASN A 145 24.72 7.87 -6.17
C ASN A 145 24.17 8.30 -7.53
N THR A 146 24.08 7.37 -8.49
CA THR A 146 23.43 7.62 -9.78
C THR A 146 21.96 7.99 -9.61
N LEU A 147 21.21 7.28 -8.76
CA LEU A 147 19.79 7.56 -8.50
C LEU A 147 19.55 8.94 -7.87
N THR A 148 20.44 9.39 -6.99
CA THR A 148 20.30 10.67 -6.28
C THR A 148 20.79 11.85 -7.11
N ALA A 149 21.57 11.60 -8.16
CA ALA A 149 22.03 12.59 -9.13
C ALA A 149 21.07 12.80 -10.30
N LEU A 150 19.91 12.12 -10.33
CA LEU A 150 18.90 12.30 -11.38
C LEU A 150 18.32 13.72 -11.34
N THR A 151 18.26 14.34 -12.51
CA THR A 151 17.70 15.69 -12.73
C THR A 151 16.74 15.66 -13.91
N ALA A 152 16.01 16.75 -14.16
CA ALA A 152 15.17 16.87 -15.35
C ALA A 152 15.95 16.67 -16.66
N SER A 153 17.24 17.02 -16.68
CA SER A 153 18.13 16.83 -17.83
C SER A 153 18.84 15.47 -17.88
N ASN A 154 18.91 14.74 -16.76
CA ASN A 154 19.52 13.41 -16.68
C ASN A 154 18.55 12.42 -16.01
N ASN A 155 17.60 11.91 -16.79
CA ASN A 155 16.52 11.03 -16.34
C ASN A 155 16.71 9.55 -16.76
N THR A 156 17.83 9.22 -17.39
CA THR A 156 18.12 7.85 -17.84
C THR A 156 18.87 7.08 -16.76
N VAL A 157 18.29 5.97 -16.30
CA VAL A 157 18.93 5.04 -15.36
C VAL A 157 19.26 3.75 -16.11
N THR A 158 20.54 3.37 -16.13
CA THR A 158 20.95 2.04 -16.61
C THR A 158 20.59 0.99 -15.57
N THR A 159 19.82 -0.01 -15.95
CA THR A 159 19.45 -1.11 -15.06
C THR A 159 20.31 -2.34 -15.31
N SER A 160 20.89 -2.86 -14.23
CA SER A 160 21.50 -4.19 -14.24
C SER A 160 20.53 -5.17 -13.61
N SER A 161 20.19 -6.24 -14.32
CA SER A 161 19.25 -7.27 -13.83
C SER A 161 19.96 -8.58 -13.53
N LEU A 162 19.67 -9.19 -12.38
CA LEU A 162 20.12 -10.56 -12.08
C LEU A 162 19.04 -11.54 -12.52
N ASN A 163 19.37 -12.36 -13.50
CA ASN A 163 18.46 -13.33 -14.07
C ASN A 163 18.59 -14.70 -13.39
N GLY A 164 17.49 -15.43 -13.43
CA GLY A 164 17.48 -16.87 -13.17
C GLY A 164 16.38 -17.33 -12.22
N SER A 165 15.82 -16.46 -11.37
CA SER A 165 14.68 -16.86 -10.52
C SER A 165 13.52 -17.30 -11.40
N LYS A 166 12.94 -18.47 -11.14
CA LYS A 166 11.77 -19.00 -11.86
C LYS A 166 10.47 -18.69 -11.13
N ASP A 167 10.57 -18.26 -9.87
CA ASP A 167 9.41 -17.97 -9.03
C ASP A 167 9.55 -16.66 -8.25
N SER A 168 8.45 -16.25 -7.63
CA SER A 168 8.28 -14.99 -6.91
C SER A 168 9.28 -14.84 -5.75
N ILE A 169 9.93 -13.68 -5.70
CA ILE A 169 10.97 -13.39 -4.70
C ILE A 169 10.32 -12.65 -3.52
N TYR A 170 10.59 -13.13 -2.31
CA TYR A 170 10.02 -12.59 -1.06
C TYR A 170 11.07 -11.99 -0.14
N SER A 171 12.34 -12.36 -0.29
CA SER A 171 13.43 -11.84 0.52
C SER A 171 14.69 -11.65 -0.29
N LEU A 172 15.47 -10.64 0.08
CA LEU A 172 16.71 -10.28 -0.57
C LEU A 172 17.69 -9.83 0.50
N ALA A 173 18.96 -10.21 0.38
CA ALA A 173 20.00 -9.73 1.27
C ALA A 173 21.33 -9.58 0.53
N MET A 174 22.13 -8.60 0.96
CA MET A 174 23.45 -8.31 0.40
C MET A 174 24.43 -8.10 1.54
N ASN A 175 25.69 -8.47 1.35
CA ASN A 175 26.72 -8.14 2.33
C ASN A 175 27.19 -6.67 2.17
N PRO A 176 27.74 -6.05 3.23
CA PRO A 176 28.18 -4.65 3.20
C PRO A 176 29.14 -4.33 2.06
N ALA A 177 30.08 -5.23 1.76
CA ALA A 177 31.08 -5.06 0.70
C ALA A 177 30.52 -5.18 -0.74
N GLY A 178 29.26 -5.62 -0.89
CA GLY A 178 28.61 -5.80 -2.19
C GLY A 178 29.27 -6.85 -3.07
N THR A 179 29.67 -7.97 -2.48
CA THR A 179 30.27 -9.12 -3.19
C THR A 179 29.32 -10.30 -3.34
N VAL A 180 28.28 -10.35 -2.50
CA VAL A 180 27.31 -11.44 -2.47
C VAL A 180 25.92 -10.87 -2.34
N ILE A 181 25.02 -11.31 -3.22
CA ILE A 181 23.57 -11.10 -3.08
C ILE A 181 22.85 -12.45 -3.06
N VAL A 182 21.89 -12.58 -2.17
CA VAL A 182 21.10 -13.79 -1.96
C VAL A 182 19.62 -13.48 -2.06
N SER A 183 18.87 -14.29 -2.81
CA SER A 183 17.41 -14.19 -2.90
C SER A 183 16.72 -15.41 -2.31
N GLY A 184 15.62 -15.17 -1.60
CA GLY A 184 14.69 -16.18 -1.11
C GLY A 184 13.37 -16.08 -1.87
N SER A 185 12.84 -17.22 -2.30
CA SER A 185 11.66 -17.31 -3.16
C SER A 185 10.77 -18.48 -2.76
N THR A 186 9.59 -18.56 -3.39
CA THR A 186 8.71 -19.72 -3.33
C THR A 186 9.26 -20.96 -4.06
N GLU A 187 10.44 -20.87 -4.68
CA GLU A 187 11.18 -22.06 -5.14
C GLU A 187 11.75 -22.90 -3.99
N ASN A 188 11.70 -22.39 -2.74
CA ASN A 188 12.28 -23.01 -1.53
C ASN A 188 13.82 -23.17 -1.61
N ILE A 189 14.45 -22.47 -2.55
CA ILE A 189 15.89 -22.49 -2.83
C ILE A 189 16.43 -21.07 -2.65
N LEU A 190 17.59 -20.95 -2.02
CA LEU A 190 18.33 -19.69 -2.03
C LEU A 190 19.24 -19.66 -3.24
N ARG A 191 19.23 -18.54 -3.95
CA ARG A 191 20.11 -18.31 -5.10
C ARG A 191 21.09 -17.22 -4.75
N VAL A 192 22.33 -17.39 -5.19
CA VAL A 192 23.43 -16.51 -4.85
C VAL A 192 24.10 -16.01 -6.13
N TRP A 193 24.35 -14.71 -6.20
CA TRP A 193 25.05 -14.06 -7.31
C TRP A 193 26.19 -13.19 -6.78
N ASP A 194 27.17 -12.91 -7.66
CA ASP A 194 28.07 -11.78 -7.50
C ASP A 194 27.44 -10.56 -8.23
N PRO A 195 27.04 -9.50 -7.50
CA PRO A 195 26.38 -8.34 -8.10
C PRO A 195 27.31 -7.53 -9.03
N ARG A 196 28.64 -7.70 -8.94
CA ARG A 196 29.60 -7.00 -9.81
C ARG A 196 29.68 -7.60 -11.20
N THR A 197 29.64 -8.93 -11.29
CA THR A 197 29.73 -9.66 -12.56
C THR A 197 28.36 -10.05 -13.10
N CYS A 198 27.32 -9.94 -12.28
CA CYS A 198 25.96 -10.44 -12.55
C CYS A 198 25.93 -11.96 -12.82
N VAL A 199 26.97 -12.69 -12.42
CA VAL A 199 27.09 -14.14 -12.60
C VAL A 199 26.43 -14.86 -11.42
N ARG A 200 25.67 -15.90 -11.74
CA ARG A 200 25.08 -16.79 -10.74
C ARG A 200 26.15 -17.74 -10.20
N ASN A 201 26.40 -17.68 -8.90
CA ASN A 201 27.42 -18.48 -8.23
C ASN A 201 26.90 -19.88 -7.87
N MET A 202 25.77 -19.96 -7.16
CA MET A 202 25.33 -21.24 -6.58
C MET A 202 23.82 -21.26 -6.25
N LYS A 203 23.33 -22.46 -5.93
CA LYS A 203 21.96 -22.74 -5.47
C LYS A 203 22.02 -23.54 -4.18
N LEU A 204 21.42 -23.03 -3.12
CA LEU A 204 21.38 -23.68 -1.82
C LEU A 204 20.00 -24.30 -1.60
N ARG A 205 19.95 -25.64 -1.53
CA ARG A 205 18.73 -26.42 -1.33
C ARG A 205 18.64 -26.89 0.12
N GLY A 206 17.46 -26.81 0.72
CA GLY A 206 17.21 -27.41 2.03
C GLY A 206 15.98 -26.90 2.77
N HIS A 207 15.43 -25.72 2.42
CA HIS A 207 14.12 -25.32 2.90
C HIS A 207 13.01 -26.09 2.18
N THR A 208 11.88 -26.28 2.86
CA THR A 208 10.71 -26.96 2.31
C THR A 208 9.59 -26.01 1.92
N GLU A 209 9.65 -24.76 2.37
CA GLU A 209 8.71 -23.69 2.02
C GLU A 209 9.41 -22.35 1.73
N ASN A 210 8.60 -21.33 1.42
CA ASN A 210 9.03 -20.00 1.00
C ASN A 210 9.99 -19.35 2.00
N VAL A 211 11.09 -18.78 1.50
CA VAL A 211 12.09 -18.09 2.30
C VAL A 211 11.75 -16.60 2.39
N ARG A 212 11.35 -16.15 3.59
CA ARG A 212 10.84 -14.78 3.82
C ARG A 212 11.81 -13.84 4.53
N ALA A 213 12.87 -14.37 5.14
CA ALA A 213 13.90 -13.55 5.78
C ALA A 213 15.30 -14.05 5.40
N LEU A 214 16.21 -13.11 5.14
CA LEU A 214 17.60 -13.40 4.82
C LEU A 214 18.52 -12.39 5.48
N VAL A 215 19.64 -12.89 6.01
CA VAL A 215 20.74 -12.07 6.53
C VAL A 215 22.06 -12.66 6.03
N VAL A 216 22.95 -11.81 5.53
CA VAL A 216 24.30 -12.21 5.08
C VAL A 216 25.32 -11.67 6.07
N SER A 217 26.33 -12.47 6.42
CA SER A 217 27.45 -12.03 7.26
C SER A 217 28.27 -10.93 6.57
N ALA A 218 28.96 -10.10 7.36
CA ALA A 218 29.74 -8.99 6.82
C ALA A 218 30.84 -9.45 5.85
N ASP A 219 31.47 -10.60 6.14
CA ASP A 219 32.49 -11.24 5.30
C ASP A 219 31.92 -11.92 4.04
N GLY A 220 30.59 -12.07 3.94
CA GLY A 220 29.92 -12.74 2.83
C GLY A 220 30.15 -14.26 2.79
N ASN A 221 30.59 -14.89 3.87
CA ASN A 221 30.82 -16.34 3.91
C ASN A 221 29.63 -17.15 4.48
N GLN A 222 28.77 -16.51 5.27
CA GLN A 222 27.62 -17.15 5.90
C GLN A 222 26.31 -16.45 5.54
N VAL A 223 25.26 -17.25 5.43
CA VAL A 223 23.89 -16.76 5.23
C VAL A 223 23.00 -17.39 6.28
N VAL A 224 22.12 -16.60 6.88
CA VAL A 224 21.04 -17.09 7.74
C VAL A 224 19.72 -16.83 7.04
N SER A 225 18.87 -17.85 6.98
CA SER A 225 17.57 -17.77 6.32
C SER A 225 16.44 -18.25 7.20
N GLY A 226 15.33 -17.54 7.17
CA GLY A 226 14.08 -17.87 7.84
C GLY A 226 13.02 -18.20 6.81
N SER A 227 12.36 -19.34 6.97
CA SER A 227 11.35 -19.84 6.04
C SER A 227 9.99 -20.03 6.69
N SER A 228 8.96 -20.03 5.85
CA SER A 228 7.60 -20.42 6.21
C SER A 228 7.51 -21.86 6.77
N ASP A 229 8.54 -22.70 6.54
CA ASP A 229 8.65 -24.05 7.11
C ASP A 229 8.91 -24.08 8.63
N GLY A 230 9.03 -22.91 9.26
CA GLY A 230 9.27 -22.75 10.70
C GLY A 230 10.73 -22.94 11.12
N THR A 231 11.63 -23.20 10.16
CA THR A 231 13.05 -23.41 10.42
C THR A 231 13.88 -22.17 10.10
N ILE A 232 14.97 -22.03 10.86
CA ILE A 232 16.05 -21.10 10.56
C ILE A 232 17.26 -21.93 10.13
N LYS A 233 17.82 -21.64 8.95
CA LYS A 233 18.98 -22.37 8.42
C LYS A 233 20.19 -21.47 8.29
N ILE A 234 21.35 -22.03 8.62
CA ILE A 234 22.65 -21.39 8.48
C ILE A 234 23.38 -22.08 7.34
N TRP A 235 23.88 -21.29 6.41
CA TRP A 235 24.55 -21.74 5.20
C TRP A 235 25.98 -21.24 5.20
N ASN A 236 26.91 -22.10 4.80
CA ASN A 236 28.27 -21.70 4.50
C ASN A 236 28.43 -21.64 2.98
N LEU A 237 28.77 -20.47 2.46
CA LEU A 237 28.88 -20.22 1.03
C LEU A 237 30.14 -20.83 0.42
N GLY A 238 31.23 -20.95 1.19
CA GLY A 238 32.45 -21.65 0.75
C GLY A 238 32.22 -23.16 0.60
N GLN A 239 31.45 -23.77 1.50
CA GLN A 239 31.08 -25.19 1.46
C GLN A 239 29.81 -25.48 0.64
N GLN A 240 29.09 -24.44 0.20
CA GLN A 240 27.84 -24.51 -0.56
C GLN A 240 26.76 -25.42 0.06
N ARG A 241 26.67 -25.47 1.39
CA ARG A 241 25.73 -26.35 2.10
C ARG A 241 25.13 -25.71 3.34
N CYS A 242 24.01 -26.27 3.79
CA CYS A 242 23.47 -25.98 5.11
C CYS A 242 24.40 -26.61 6.16
N VAL A 243 24.87 -25.79 7.10
CA VAL A 243 25.69 -26.23 8.23
C VAL A 243 24.81 -26.64 9.40
N GLN A 244 23.71 -25.92 9.61
CA GLN A 244 22.89 -26.06 10.81
C GLN A 244 21.44 -25.63 10.55
N THR A 245 20.51 -26.34 11.18
CA THR A 245 19.06 -26.05 11.16
C THR A 245 18.56 -25.88 12.59
N ILE A 246 17.87 -24.78 12.85
CA ILE A 246 17.33 -24.38 14.15
C ILE A 246 15.81 -24.43 14.07
N HIS A 247 15.18 -25.08 15.05
CA HIS A 247 13.72 -25.22 15.18
C HIS A 247 13.22 -24.41 16.37
N ALA A 248 13.30 -23.08 16.26
CA ALA A 248 12.91 -22.16 17.32
C ALA A 248 11.40 -21.82 17.35
N HIS A 249 10.72 -22.01 16.23
CA HIS A 249 9.33 -21.58 16.04
C HIS A 249 8.41 -22.73 15.61
N LYS A 250 7.12 -22.59 15.91
CA LYS A 250 6.09 -23.57 15.50
C LYS A 250 5.49 -23.26 14.13
N GLU A 251 5.53 -22.00 13.73
CA GLU A 251 5.04 -21.51 12.44
C GLU A 251 6.15 -20.76 11.70
N GLY A 252 5.85 -20.32 10.47
CA GLY A 252 6.79 -19.68 9.57
C GLY A 252 7.53 -18.47 10.13
N VAL A 253 8.86 -18.47 9.95
CA VAL A 253 9.76 -17.38 10.36
C VAL A 253 9.80 -16.32 9.27
N TRP A 254 9.48 -15.08 9.65
CA TRP A 254 9.23 -13.99 8.70
C TRP A 254 10.23 -12.85 8.79
N SER A 255 10.87 -12.68 9.95
CA SER A 255 11.89 -11.67 10.16
C SER A 255 13.08 -12.26 10.89
N LEU A 256 14.27 -11.77 10.53
CA LEU A 256 15.52 -12.13 11.16
C LEU A 256 16.33 -10.86 11.37
N LEU A 257 16.94 -10.76 12.54
CA LEU A 257 17.85 -9.71 12.91
C LEU A 257 19.07 -10.35 13.58
N MET A 258 20.26 -9.87 13.26
CA MET A 258 21.51 -10.45 13.74
C MET A 258 22.33 -9.40 14.49
N THR A 259 23.01 -9.82 15.55
CA THR A 259 23.98 -8.96 16.25
C THR A 259 25.22 -8.68 15.38
N ASP A 260 25.90 -7.55 15.61
CA ASP A 260 27.08 -7.17 14.80
C ASP A 260 28.20 -8.22 14.82
N ASN A 261 28.34 -8.95 15.93
CA ASN A 261 29.31 -10.02 16.10
C ASN A 261 28.87 -11.36 15.47
N PHE A 262 27.69 -11.40 14.85
CA PHE A 262 27.11 -12.58 14.21
C PHE A 262 26.99 -13.80 15.15
N GLN A 263 26.79 -13.57 16.45
CA GLN A 263 26.68 -14.64 17.46
C GLN A 263 25.24 -14.99 17.82
N TYR A 264 24.31 -14.03 17.74
CA TYR A 264 22.92 -14.23 18.17
C TYR A 264 21.94 -13.81 17.09
N ILE A 265 20.97 -14.69 16.85
CA ILE A 265 19.84 -14.47 15.95
C ILE A 265 18.64 -14.06 16.78
N ILE A 266 18.00 -12.96 16.39
CA ILE A 266 16.67 -12.60 16.87
C ILE A 266 15.70 -12.87 15.72
N SER A 267 14.74 -13.76 15.95
CA SER A 267 13.77 -14.19 14.94
C SER A 267 12.35 -13.83 15.36
N GLY A 268 11.57 -13.34 14.39
CA GLY A 268 10.14 -13.06 14.54
C GLY A 268 9.34 -13.95 13.60
N SER A 269 8.29 -14.57 14.14
CA SER A 269 7.49 -15.57 13.43
C SER A 269 6.01 -15.23 13.38
N ARG A 270 5.31 -15.95 12.50
CA ARG A 270 3.85 -16.00 12.42
C ARG A 270 3.21 -16.47 13.73
N ASP A 271 3.93 -17.28 14.52
CA ASP A 271 3.49 -17.74 15.84
C ASP A 271 3.45 -16.63 16.92
N ARG A 272 3.75 -15.38 16.53
CA ARG A 272 3.79 -14.16 17.34
C ARG A 272 4.96 -14.08 18.32
N ASN A 273 5.81 -15.10 18.40
CA ASN A 273 6.95 -15.08 19.30
C ASN A 273 8.13 -14.35 18.67
N ILE A 274 8.84 -13.60 19.50
CA ILE A 274 10.18 -13.11 19.21
C ILE A 274 11.14 -13.96 20.03
N VAL A 275 12.05 -14.66 19.36
CA VAL A 275 13.00 -15.59 19.98
C VAL A 275 14.41 -15.11 19.71
N ILE A 276 15.26 -15.13 20.73
CA ILE A 276 16.71 -14.96 20.56
C ILE A 276 17.38 -16.32 20.72
N THR A 277 18.27 -16.66 19.79
CA THR A 277 18.97 -17.95 19.74
C THR A 277 20.45 -17.73 19.51
N GLU A 278 21.29 -18.44 20.27
CA GLU A 278 22.73 -18.45 20.05
C GLU A 278 23.10 -19.28 18.81
N LEU A 279 23.90 -18.70 17.91
CA LEU A 279 24.30 -19.34 16.65
C LEU A 279 25.11 -20.61 16.88
N ARG A 280 26.03 -20.60 17.86
CA ARG A 280 26.91 -21.74 18.16
C ARG A 280 26.21 -22.88 18.89
N ASN A 281 25.20 -22.55 19.68
CA ASN A 281 24.46 -23.51 20.48
C ASN A 281 22.93 -23.30 20.34
N PRO A 282 22.28 -23.95 19.35
CA PRO A 282 20.84 -23.81 19.12
C PRO A 282 19.93 -24.17 20.28
N SER A 283 20.39 -25.02 21.21
CA SER A 283 19.59 -25.34 22.39
C SER A 283 19.49 -24.15 23.33
N ASN A 284 20.39 -23.17 23.20
CA ASN A 284 20.37 -21.92 23.93
C ASN A 284 19.49 -20.89 23.21
N SER A 285 18.17 -21.10 23.27
CA SER A 285 17.15 -20.21 22.73
C SER A 285 16.21 -19.75 23.83
N MET A 286 15.77 -18.49 23.79
CA MET A 286 14.77 -17.98 24.70
C MET A 286 13.73 -17.12 23.98
N VAL A 287 12.49 -17.17 24.47
CA VAL A 287 11.42 -16.29 24.02
C VAL A 287 11.60 -14.94 24.71
N VAL A 288 11.82 -13.88 23.91
CA VAL A 288 11.89 -12.50 24.38
C VAL A 288 10.49 -12.01 24.76
N CYS A 289 9.53 -12.17 23.85
CA CYS A 289 8.13 -11.83 24.10
C CYS A 289 7.18 -12.57 23.13
N GLU A 290 5.90 -12.58 23.49
CA GLU A 290 4.79 -12.96 22.60
C GLU A 290 4.02 -11.69 22.21
N GLU A 291 4.02 -11.35 20.93
CA GLU A 291 3.29 -10.20 20.39
C GLU A 291 1.79 -10.47 20.26
N LYS A 292 1.01 -9.40 20.13
CA LYS A 292 -0.45 -9.52 19.95
C LYS A 292 -0.86 -10.05 18.57
N ALA A 293 0.04 -9.96 17.59
CA ALA A 293 -0.19 -10.34 16.21
C ALA A 293 1.12 -10.85 15.56
N PRO A 294 1.04 -11.57 14.42
CA PRO A 294 2.21 -12.08 13.71
C PRO A 294 3.28 -11.02 13.44
N VAL A 295 4.55 -11.36 13.71
CA VAL A 295 5.69 -10.43 13.62
C VAL A 295 6.15 -10.31 12.16
N LEU A 296 6.23 -9.08 11.66
CA LEU A 296 6.59 -8.79 10.26
C LEU A 296 8.06 -8.40 10.10
N SER A 297 8.56 -7.51 10.95
CA SER A 297 9.92 -6.98 10.89
C SER A 297 10.43 -6.62 12.28
N LEU A 298 11.76 -6.68 12.43
CA LEU A 298 12.50 -6.39 13.65
C LEU A 298 13.61 -5.37 13.36
N CYS A 299 13.86 -4.44 14.29
CA CYS A 299 14.95 -3.48 14.20
C CYS A 299 15.49 -3.18 15.60
N PHE A 300 16.81 -3.09 15.78
CA PHE A 300 17.36 -2.69 17.09
C PHE A 300 16.92 -1.27 17.46
N ASN A 301 16.82 -1.00 18.76
CA ASN A 301 16.80 0.37 19.26
C ASN A 301 18.21 0.99 19.23
N ILE A 302 18.31 2.29 19.59
CA ILE A 302 19.55 3.08 19.43
C ILE A 302 20.73 2.49 20.21
N ASP A 303 20.50 2.04 21.45
CA ASP A 303 21.51 1.49 22.36
C ASP A 303 21.68 -0.04 22.23
N LYS A 304 20.90 -0.69 21.35
CA LYS A 304 20.81 -2.15 21.18
C LYS A 304 20.41 -2.90 22.46
N SER A 305 19.80 -2.22 23.44
CA SER A 305 19.23 -2.85 24.64
C SER A 305 17.85 -3.46 24.39
N GLY A 306 17.26 -3.21 23.23
CA GLY A 306 15.91 -3.63 22.87
C GLY A 306 15.73 -3.81 21.37
N VAL A 307 14.59 -4.38 21.00
CA VAL A 307 14.18 -4.60 19.62
C VAL A 307 12.80 -3.99 19.38
N TRP A 308 12.72 -3.10 18.40
CA TRP A 308 11.47 -2.67 17.81
C TRP A 308 10.89 -3.79 16.96
N ALA A 309 9.64 -4.14 17.23
CA ALA A 309 8.87 -5.13 16.51
C ALA A 309 7.66 -4.50 15.84
N THR A 310 7.41 -4.95 14.62
CA THR A 310 6.22 -4.60 13.84
C THR A 310 5.39 -5.85 13.59
N THR A 311 4.07 -5.66 13.48
CA THR A 311 3.13 -6.77 13.36
C THR A 311 2.07 -6.46 12.31
N TRP A 312 1.08 -7.34 12.16
CA TRP A 312 -0.14 -7.05 11.37
C TRP A 312 -0.99 -5.90 11.94
N ASN A 313 -0.77 -5.54 13.20
CA ASN A 313 -1.39 -4.38 13.82
C ASN A 313 -0.57 -3.11 13.52
N SER A 314 -1.22 -1.96 13.62
CA SER A 314 -0.62 -0.65 13.36
C SER A 314 0.34 -0.16 14.45
N ASP A 315 0.27 -0.74 15.65
CA ASP A 315 1.19 -0.47 16.76
C ASP A 315 2.62 -0.96 16.45
N ILE A 316 3.61 -0.19 16.89
CA ILE A 316 5.02 -0.57 16.87
C ILE A 316 5.52 -0.60 18.31
N ARG A 317 6.04 -1.74 18.78
CA ARG A 317 6.47 -1.92 20.17
C ARG A 317 7.96 -2.16 20.25
N CYS A 318 8.60 -1.67 21.30
CA CYS A 318 9.99 -1.91 21.61
C CYS A 318 10.08 -2.83 22.83
N TRP A 319 10.70 -3.98 22.67
CA TRP A 319 10.87 -4.99 23.71
C TRP A 319 12.30 -4.98 24.22
N LYS A 320 12.46 -5.02 25.54
CA LYS A 320 13.77 -5.13 26.16
C LYS A 320 14.40 -6.48 25.82
N LEU A 321 15.63 -6.43 25.33
CA LEU A 321 16.42 -7.62 25.14
C LEU A 321 17.03 -8.03 26.48
N PRO A 322 17.09 -9.33 26.76
CA PRO A 322 17.77 -9.85 27.95
C PRO A 322 19.25 -9.47 27.86
N LEU A 323 19.75 -8.84 28.93
CA LEU A 323 21.10 -8.31 28.98
C LEU A 323 22.12 -9.45 28.90
N TYR A 324 23.11 -9.29 28.03
CA TYR A 324 24.37 -10.01 28.15
C TYR A 324 25.15 -9.40 29.31
N ASP A 325 25.19 -10.08 30.45
CA ASP A 325 26.15 -9.69 31.48
C ASP A 325 27.56 -9.92 30.92
N LYS A 326 28.29 -8.84 30.65
CA LYS A 326 29.72 -8.89 30.26
C LYS A 326 30.61 -9.51 31.36
N CYS A 327 30.07 -9.82 32.54
CA CYS A 327 30.79 -10.28 33.72
C CYS A 327 31.18 -11.78 33.72
N THR A 328 30.74 -12.61 32.77
CA THR A 328 31.16 -14.03 32.67
C THR A 328 32.31 -14.28 31.69
N LEU A 329 32.95 -13.23 31.15
CA LEU A 329 34.08 -13.38 30.21
C LEU A 329 35.47 -13.43 30.87
N ASN A 330 35.56 -13.37 32.21
CA ASN A 330 36.84 -13.45 32.94
C ASN A 330 36.95 -14.59 33.97
N SER A 331 35.99 -15.51 34.05
CA SER A 331 36.13 -16.74 34.82
C SER A 331 36.04 -17.94 33.89
N SER A 332 37.11 -18.72 33.83
CA SER A 332 37.21 -20.02 33.17
C SER A 332 36.32 -21.07 33.84
N GLY A 333 35.01 -20.82 33.89
CA GLY A 333 34.03 -21.63 34.58
C GLY A 333 32.71 -20.84 34.70
N GLY A 334 31.75 -21.19 33.86
CA GLY A 334 30.44 -20.53 33.82
C GLY A 334 29.61 -21.00 32.63
N MET A 335 29.46 -22.32 32.47
CA MET A 335 28.25 -22.86 31.85
C MET A 335 27.08 -22.50 32.77
N ASP A 336 25.93 -22.13 32.19
CA ASP A 336 24.65 -21.91 32.88
C ASP A 336 24.49 -20.61 33.68
N ALA A 337 24.61 -19.45 33.01
CA ALA A 337 23.87 -18.27 33.45
C ALA A 337 22.45 -18.32 32.85
N PRO A 338 21.37 -18.54 33.64
CA PRO A 338 20.02 -18.60 33.11
C PRO A 338 19.61 -17.22 32.59
N TRP A 339 19.00 -17.18 31.40
CA TRP A 339 18.39 -15.97 30.90
C TRP A 339 17.35 -15.41 31.90
N THR A 340 17.52 -14.15 32.33
CA THR A 340 16.65 -13.54 33.34
C THR A 340 15.48 -12.79 32.70
N SER A 341 14.26 -13.30 32.96
CA SER A 341 12.92 -12.74 32.68
C SER A 341 12.55 -12.40 31.22
N ALA A 342 11.28 -12.65 30.86
CA ALA A 342 10.68 -12.23 29.61
C ALA A 342 10.78 -10.70 29.43
N GLY A 343 11.08 -10.26 28.21
CA GLY A 343 11.33 -8.86 27.86
C GLY A 343 10.17 -7.96 28.23
N SER A 344 10.44 -6.94 29.05
CA SER A 344 9.48 -5.88 29.35
C SER A 344 9.32 -4.93 28.16
N GLU A 345 8.10 -4.42 27.93
CA GLU A 345 7.86 -3.36 26.96
C GLU A 345 8.59 -2.07 27.39
N ILE A 346 9.51 -1.57 26.55
CA ILE A 346 10.25 -0.32 26.78
C ILE A 346 9.45 0.88 26.27
N SER A 347 8.86 0.75 25.08
CA SER A 347 8.20 1.86 24.40
C SER A 347 7.20 1.37 23.36
N CYS A 348 6.21 2.22 23.05
CA CYS A 348 5.15 1.91 22.11
C CYS A 348 4.85 3.16 21.27
N ILE A 349 4.86 3.00 19.95
CA ILE A 349 4.30 3.96 19.00
C ILE A 349 2.89 3.48 18.68
N LYS A 350 1.89 4.28 19.07
CA LYS A 350 0.48 3.94 18.89
C LYS A 350 0.09 4.02 17.41
N GLY A 351 -0.53 2.95 16.93
CA GLY A 351 -1.22 2.91 15.65
C GLY A 351 -2.66 3.39 15.76
N GLY A 352 -3.25 3.73 14.61
CA GLY A 352 -4.67 4.04 14.48
C GLY A 352 -5.47 2.80 14.06
N ALA A 353 -6.79 2.90 14.14
CA ALA A 353 -7.69 1.80 13.80
C ALA A 353 -7.77 1.55 12.28
N ALA A 354 -7.63 0.31 11.85
CA ALA A 354 -7.74 -0.05 10.44
C ALA A 354 -9.18 -0.43 10.09
N ILE A 355 -9.74 0.09 9.00
CA ILE A 355 -11.05 -0.38 8.53
C ILE A 355 -10.92 -1.82 8.01
N LYS A 356 -11.71 -2.75 8.54
CA LYS A 356 -11.66 -4.18 8.18
C LYS A 356 -12.90 -4.66 7.45
N LYS A 357 -14.04 -4.02 7.65
CA LYS A 357 -15.29 -4.34 6.95
C LYS A 357 -15.92 -3.07 6.41
N CYS A 358 -16.52 -3.16 5.22
CA CYS A 358 -17.33 -2.10 4.64
C CYS A 358 -18.54 -2.70 3.90
N VAL A 359 -19.66 -2.00 3.93
CA VAL A 359 -20.86 -2.30 3.16
C VAL A 359 -21.36 -1.03 2.49
N VAL A 360 -21.54 -1.07 1.18
CA VAL A 360 -22.14 0.02 0.40
C VAL A 360 -23.66 -0.12 0.47
N LEU A 361 -24.35 0.91 0.93
CA LEU A 361 -25.81 0.91 1.05
C LEU A 361 -26.50 0.90 -0.32
N ASN A 362 -27.80 0.60 -0.32
CA ASN A 362 -28.62 0.52 -1.54
C ASN A 362 -28.70 1.83 -2.34
N ASP A 363 -28.47 2.97 -1.68
CA ASP A 363 -28.43 4.28 -2.33
C ASP A 363 -27.16 4.52 -3.18
N LYS A 364 -26.20 3.59 -3.13
CA LYS A 364 -24.89 3.68 -3.80
C LYS A 364 -24.21 5.03 -3.58
N ARG A 365 -24.33 5.58 -2.38
CA ARG A 365 -23.65 6.81 -1.95
C ARG A 365 -23.01 6.64 -0.59
N HIS A 366 -23.74 6.08 0.37
CA HIS A 366 -23.24 5.93 1.73
C HIS A 366 -22.60 4.56 1.95
N ILE A 367 -21.53 4.56 2.73
CA ILE A 367 -20.74 3.36 3.07
C ILE A 367 -20.70 3.24 4.58
N VAL A 368 -21.10 2.09 5.11
CA VAL A 368 -20.97 1.76 6.53
C VAL A 368 -19.72 0.92 6.71
N THR A 369 -18.85 1.31 7.64
CA THR A 369 -17.56 0.66 7.88
C THR A 369 -17.42 0.23 9.33
N ARG A 370 -16.66 -0.84 9.58
CA ARG A 370 -16.22 -1.27 10.92
C ARG A 370 -14.71 -1.42 10.96
N ASP A 371 -14.10 -0.82 11.97
CA ASP A 371 -12.64 -0.84 12.15
C ASP A 371 -12.16 -1.97 13.09
N THR A 372 -10.85 -2.02 13.36
CA THR A 372 -10.21 -3.00 14.27
C THR A 372 -10.58 -2.83 15.74
N GLU A 373 -11.14 -1.68 16.13
CA GLU A 373 -11.56 -1.39 17.50
C GLU A 373 -13.08 -1.59 17.68
N ASP A 374 -13.74 -2.13 16.64
CA ASP A 374 -15.18 -2.34 16.53
C ASP A 374 -16.00 -1.05 16.49
N ASN A 375 -15.39 0.09 16.15
CA ASN A 375 -16.14 1.31 15.91
C ASN A 375 -16.77 1.27 14.51
N VAL A 376 -18.04 1.69 14.44
CA VAL A 376 -18.80 1.82 13.21
C VAL A 376 -18.85 3.30 12.82
N ALA A 377 -18.62 3.56 11.54
CA ALA A 377 -18.68 4.90 10.97
C ALA A 377 -19.36 4.86 9.60
N ILE A 378 -19.86 6.02 9.17
CA ILE A 378 -20.49 6.22 7.87
C ILE A 378 -19.66 7.19 7.06
N TYR A 379 -19.46 6.84 5.81
CA TYR A 379 -18.78 7.66 4.82
C TYR A 379 -19.76 8.03 3.71
N ASP A 380 -19.64 9.26 3.22
CA ASP A 380 -20.30 9.71 2.00
C ASP A 380 -19.28 9.63 0.86
N ALA A 381 -19.48 8.66 -0.05
CA ALA A 381 -18.58 8.45 -1.18
C ALA A 381 -18.61 9.63 -2.16
N LEU A 382 -19.77 10.29 -2.33
CA LEU A 382 -19.96 11.36 -3.29
C LEU A 382 -19.29 12.66 -2.81
N ARG A 383 -19.42 12.99 -1.52
CA ARG A 383 -18.79 14.18 -0.93
C ARG A 383 -17.36 13.95 -0.42
N VAL A 384 -16.91 12.69 -0.40
CA VAL A 384 -15.55 12.30 0.03
C VAL A 384 -15.27 12.69 1.49
N VAL A 385 -16.22 12.39 2.38
CA VAL A 385 -16.12 12.74 3.82
C VAL A 385 -16.61 11.61 4.72
N LYS A 386 -16.02 11.52 5.93
CA LYS A 386 -16.61 10.78 7.04
C LYS A 386 -17.82 11.57 7.54
N LYS A 387 -19.02 11.03 7.34
CA LYS A 387 -20.28 11.72 7.65
C LYS A 387 -20.61 11.65 9.14
N GLU A 388 -20.56 10.46 9.70
CA GLU A 388 -20.97 10.18 11.08
C GLU A 388 -20.07 9.12 11.70
N GLU A 389 -19.74 9.27 12.99
CA GLU A 389 -19.08 8.27 13.81
C GLU A 389 -20.04 7.78 14.89
N LEU A 390 -20.34 6.49 14.87
CA LEU A 390 -21.36 5.88 15.73
C LEU A 390 -20.75 5.17 16.94
N GLY A 391 -19.43 4.97 16.94
CA GLY A 391 -18.74 4.18 17.96
C GLY A 391 -19.13 2.71 17.89
N LYS A 392 -19.14 2.03 19.04
CA LYS A 392 -19.36 0.58 19.14
C LYS A 392 -20.85 0.25 19.11
N VAL A 393 -21.41 0.17 17.92
CA VAL A 393 -22.80 -0.25 17.66
C VAL A 393 -22.84 -1.55 16.86
N ASP A 394 -24.00 -2.22 16.85
CA ASP A 394 -24.17 -3.41 16.01
C ASP A 394 -24.13 -3.05 14.52
N PHE A 395 -23.19 -3.67 13.81
CA PHE A 395 -22.92 -3.36 12.41
C PHE A 395 -24.06 -3.78 11.48
N GLU A 396 -24.69 -4.92 11.73
CA GLU A 396 -25.74 -5.49 10.86
C GLU A 396 -27.08 -4.80 11.09
N GLU A 397 -27.42 -4.47 12.33
CA GLU A 397 -28.61 -3.69 12.66
C GLU A 397 -28.56 -2.31 12.03
N GLU A 398 -27.40 -1.64 12.05
CA GLU A 398 -27.25 -0.32 11.48
C GLU A 398 -27.36 -0.32 9.94
N ILE A 399 -26.85 -1.38 9.28
CA ILE A 399 -27.06 -1.59 7.85
C ILE A 399 -28.55 -1.77 7.54
N LYS A 400 -29.27 -2.61 8.30
CA LYS A 400 -30.71 -2.83 8.11
C LYS A 400 -31.53 -1.56 8.32
N LYS A 401 -31.21 -0.79 9.36
CA LYS A 401 -31.88 0.47 9.71
C LYS A 401 -31.76 1.53 8.63
N ARG A 402 -30.60 1.62 7.96
CA ARG A 402 -30.32 2.65 6.95
C ARG A 402 -30.56 2.20 5.51
N ASN A 403 -30.74 0.90 5.28
CA ASN A 403 -31.06 0.39 3.95
C ASN A 403 -32.45 0.87 3.51
N LYS A 404 -32.47 1.55 2.36
CA LYS A 404 -33.69 2.01 1.71
C LYS A 404 -34.11 1.00 0.63
N GLN A 405 -35.41 0.91 0.35
CA GLN A 405 -35.95 0.16 -0.77
C GLN A 405 -35.78 0.96 -2.07
N VAL A 406 -34.53 1.17 -2.48
CA VAL A 406 -34.15 1.87 -3.71
C VAL A 406 -33.11 1.02 -4.44
N TYR A 407 -33.14 1.02 -5.77
CA TYR A 407 -32.13 0.39 -6.59
C TYR A 407 -31.40 1.44 -7.42
N ILE A 408 -30.12 1.65 -7.13
CA ILE A 408 -29.21 2.44 -7.96
C ILE A 408 -28.12 1.51 -8.50
N PRO A 409 -27.79 1.57 -9.81
CA PRO A 409 -26.69 0.79 -10.39
C PRO A 409 -25.36 1.07 -9.69
N ASN A 410 -24.49 0.05 -9.61
CA ASN A 410 -23.20 0.22 -8.99
C ASN A 410 -22.25 1.02 -9.90
N TRP A 411 -21.62 2.05 -9.35
CA TRP A 411 -20.73 2.95 -10.11
C TRP A 411 -19.32 3.10 -9.54
N PHE A 412 -19.06 2.49 -8.37
CA PHE A 412 -17.74 2.39 -7.77
C PHE A 412 -17.57 1.07 -7.03
N THR A 413 -16.32 0.78 -6.65
CA THR A 413 -15.96 -0.29 -5.71
C THR A 413 -15.15 0.30 -4.56
N VAL A 414 -15.12 -0.40 -3.43
CA VAL A 414 -14.39 0.01 -2.23
C VAL A 414 -13.27 -0.98 -1.97
N ASP A 415 -12.06 -0.47 -1.83
CA ASP A 415 -10.86 -1.21 -1.45
C ASP A 415 -10.38 -0.74 -0.06
N LEU A 416 -10.05 -1.70 0.81
CA LEU A 416 -9.63 -1.49 2.18
C LEU A 416 -8.17 -1.91 2.43
N LYS A 417 -7.40 -2.18 1.36
CA LYS A 417 -6.00 -2.65 1.50
C LYS A 417 -5.14 -1.74 2.39
N THR A 418 -5.34 -0.43 2.35
CA THR A 418 -4.58 0.55 3.15
C THR A 418 -5.12 0.74 4.57
N GLY A 419 -6.23 0.08 4.93
CA GLY A 419 -6.95 0.34 6.18
C GLY A 419 -7.76 1.64 6.17
N MET A 420 -7.78 2.35 5.04
CA MET A 420 -8.62 3.52 4.75
C MET A 420 -9.55 3.19 3.57
N PRO A 421 -10.74 3.82 3.48
CA PRO A 421 -11.65 3.60 2.37
C PRO A 421 -11.07 4.21 1.09
N THR A 422 -10.60 3.36 0.20
CA THR A 422 -10.16 3.75 -1.15
C THR A 422 -11.29 3.44 -2.11
N ILE A 423 -11.84 4.46 -2.75
CA ILE A 423 -12.92 4.32 -3.71
C ILE A 423 -12.31 4.23 -5.10
N VAL A 424 -12.65 3.18 -5.83
CA VAL A 424 -12.24 2.98 -7.23
C VAL A 424 -13.48 3.18 -8.09
N LEU A 425 -13.44 4.20 -8.95
CA LEU A 425 -14.50 4.44 -9.91
C LEU A 425 -14.53 3.31 -10.95
N GLY A 426 -15.71 3.03 -11.51
CA GLY A 426 -15.95 1.90 -12.42
C GLY A 426 -14.80 1.66 -13.41
N GLN A 427 -14.49 0.37 -13.66
CA GLN A 427 -13.35 -0.05 -14.50
C GLN A 427 -13.51 0.32 -15.98
N ASP A 428 -14.65 0.89 -16.34
CA ASP A 428 -15.00 1.41 -17.65
C ASP A 428 -15.93 2.62 -17.52
N GLU A 429 -16.03 3.41 -18.60
CA GLU A 429 -16.90 4.59 -18.70
C GLU A 429 -18.36 4.27 -18.32
N VAL A 430 -18.85 3.12 -18.80
CA VAL A 430 -20.24 2.68 -18.62
C VAL A 430 -20.57 2.45 -17.15
N ASP A 431 -19.64 1.87 -16.38
CA ASP A 431 -19.88 1.57 -14.97
C ASP A 431 -19.86 2.85 -14.14
N CYS A 432 -18.87 3.72 -14.37
CA CYS A 432 -18.74 4.99 -13.64
C CYS A 432 -19.97 5.88 -13.82
N PHE A 433 -20.56 5.93 -15.02
CA PHE A 433 -21.70 6.77 -15.34
C PHE A 433 -23.05 6.05 -15.27
N SER A 434 -23.13 4.88 -14.63
CA SER A 434 -24.37 4.10 -14.55
C SER A 434 -25.43 4.66 -13.58
N ALA A 435 -25.01 5.44 -12.58
CA ALA A 435 -25.86 5.92 -11.49
C ALA A 435 -26.50 7.28 -11.79
N TRP A 436 -27.69 7.23 -12.41
CA TRP A 436 -28.58 8.37 -12.58
C TRP A 436 -29.61 8.43 -11.47
N VAL A 437 -29.80 9.60 -10.86
CA VAL A 437 -30.72 9.82 -9.74
C VAL A 437 -31.40 11.18 -9.92
N SER A 438 -32.64 11.35 -9.44
CA SER A 438 -33.25 12.69 -9.35
C SER A 438 -32.55 13.52 -8.29
N ILE A 439 -32.49 14.84 -8.48
CA ILE A 439 -31.86 15.75 -7.51
C ILE A 439 -32.51 15.66 -6.13
N GLU A 440 -33.84 15.53 -6.06
CA GLU A 440 -34.58 15.38 -4.80
C GLU A 440 -34.13 14.14 -4.01
N ALA A 441 -33.93 13.00 -4.68
CA ALA A 441 -33.53 11.76 -4.02
C ALA A 441 -32.02 11.71 -3.72
N GLY A 442 -31.20 12.31 -4.59
CA GLY A 442 -29.75 12.23 -4.53
C GLY A 442 -29.08 13.35 -3.74
N LEU A 443 -29.58 14.58 -3.85
CA LEU A 443 -29.09 15.79 -3.20
C LEU A 443 -30.27 16.66 -2.74
N PRO A 444 -31.06 16.21 -1.74
CA PRO A 444 -32.26 16.93 -1.28
C PRO A 444 -31.96 18.34 -0.75
N GLU A 445 -30.73 18.57 -0.27
CA GLU A 445 -30.27 19.89 0.20
C GLU A 445 -30.15 20.91 -0.94
N CYS A 446 -30.06 20.45 -2.19
CA CYS A 446 -29.85 21.28 -3.38
C CYS A 446 -31.08 21.32 -4.30
N SER A 447 -32.21 20.71 -3.91
CA SER A 447 -33.38 20.60 -4.78
C SER A 447 -34.32 21.79 -4.61
N ASP A 448 -34.64 22.46 -5.72
CA ASP A 448 -35.81 23.33 -5.80
C ASP A 448 -37.08 22.48 -6.06
N PRO A 449 -38.19 22.66 -5.31
CA PRO A 449 -39.40 21.83 -5.39
C PRO A 449 -40.07 21.74 -6.77
N GLN A 450 -39.68 22.61 -7.72
CA GLN A 450 -40.28 22.70 -9.05
C GLN A 450 -39.39 22.11 -10.16
N SER A 451 -38.18 21.64 -9.84
CA SER A 451 -37.20 21.21 -10.84
C SER A 451 -36.95 19.70 -10.80
N GLU A 452 -37.41 18.98 -11.83
CA GLU A 452 -37.07 17.55 -12.03
C GLU A 452 -35.72 17.40 -12.72
N ILE A 453 -34.64 17.84 -12.07
CA ILE A 453 -33.28 17.70 -12.59
C ILE A 453 -32.77 16.29 -12.28
N LYS A 454 -32.27 15.59 -13.31
CA LYS A 454 -31.57 14.31 -13.16
C LYS A 454 -30.07 14.55 -13.10
N ILE A 455 -29.42 13.96 -12.11
CA ILE A 455 -27.98 14.05 -11.87
C ILE A 455 -27.32 12.68 -12.05
N ASN A 456 -26.03 12.70 -12.39
CA ASN A 456 -25.21 11.50 -12.50
C ASN A 456 -24.07 11.57 -11.47
N TYR A 457 -24.03 10.61 -10.53
CA TYR A 457 -23.07 10.66 -9.42
C TYR A 457 -21.61 10.61 -9.89
N GLY A 458 -21.29 9.75 -10.87
CA GLY A 458 -19.93 9.64 -11.42
C GLY A 458 -19.46 10.95 -12.06
N LYS A 459 -20.33 11.59 -12.86
CA LYS A 459 -20.05 12.90 -13.46
C LYS A 459 -19.78 13.97 -12.39
N LEU A 460 -20.70 14.13 -11.45
CA LEU A 460 -20.58 15.16 -10.41
C LEU A 460 -19.30 14.97 -9.60
N LEU A 461 -18.97 13.74 -9.24
CA LEU A 461 -17.76 13.45 -8.47
C LEU A 461 -16.50 13.79 -9.27
N LEU A 462 -16.39 13.39 -10.54
CA LEU A 462 -15.21 13.69 -11.35
C LEU A 462 -14.99 15.19 -11.53
N GLU A 463 -16.06 15.94 -11.75
CA GLU A 463 -16.02 17.40 -11.82
C GLU A 463 -15.53 18.01 -10.50
N ALA A 464 -15.91 17.45 -9.35
CA ALA A 464 -15.43 17.93 -8.05
C ALA A 464 -13.97 17.53 -7.76
N LEU A 465 -13.56 16.30 -8.11
CA LEU A 465 -12.18 15.82 -7.91
C LEU A 465 -11.16 16.61 -8.74
N LEU A 466 -11.57 17.09 -9.92
CA LEU A 466 -10.71 17.83 -10.86
C LEU A 466 -11.11 19.31 -10.97
N GLU A 467 -11.77 19.87 -9.95
CA GLU A 467 -12.24 21.27 -9.92
C GLU A 467 -11.12 22.30 -10.13
N TYR A 468 -9.90 21.97 -9.68
CA TYR A 468 -8.73 22.84 -9.78
C TYR A 468 -7.89 22.59 -11.04
N TRP A 469 -8.24 21.61 -11.87
CA TRP A 469 -7.48 21.32 -13.08
C TRP A 469 -7.76 22.39 -14.15
N THR A 470 -6.70 23.08 -14.59
CA THR A 470 -6.76 24.10 -15.64
C THR A 470 -6.15 23.57 -16.93
N PRO A 471 -6.95 23.21 -17.95
CA PRO A 471 -6.43 22.71 -19.23
C PRO A 471 -5.63 23.79 -19.97
N PRO A 472 -4.56 23.42 -20.70
CA PRO A 472 -3.67 24.37 -21.39
C PRO A 472 -4.31 25.15 -22.56
N HIS A 473 -5.59 24.88 -22.89
CA HIS A 473 -6.36 25.57 -23.94
C HIS A 473 -7.60 26.28 -23.41
N SER A 474 -7.71 26.56 -22.10
CA SER A 474 -8.71 27.52 -21.64
C SER A 474 -8.46 28.85 -22.34
N LEU A 475 -9.43 29.29 -23.15
CA LEU A 475 -9.43 30.58 -23.84
C LEU A 475 -8.99 31.71 -22.88
N PRO A 476 -8.34 32.78 -23.38
CA PRO A 476 -8.03 33.93 -22.52
C PRO A 476 -9.32 34.39 -21.84
N PRO A 477 -9.26 34.83 -20.57
CA PRO A 477 -10.44 35.19 -19.80
C PRO A 477 -11.14 36.35 -20.51
N ASN A 478 -12.19 36.04 -21.28
CA ASN A 478 -13.12 37.06 -21.69
C ASN A 478 -13.90 37.42 -20.43
N GLU A 479 -13.71 38.65 -19.98
CA GLU A 479 -14.55 39.29 -18.97
C GLU A 479 -16.01 39.03 -19.32
N MET A 480 -16.72 38.23 -18.51
CA MET A 480 -18.20 38.20 -18.29
C MET A 480 -18.87 36.82 -18.12
N GLU A 481 -18.16 35.69 -17.99
CA GLU A 481 -18.77 34.48 -17.42
C GLU A 481 -18.00 34.07 -16.16
N GLN A 482 -18.69 33.96 -15.02
CA GLN A 482 -18.13 33.35 -13.83
C GLN A 482 -17.75 31.92 -14.22
N ASP A 483 -16.44 31.62 -14.32
CA ASP A 483 -15.95 30.25 -14.53
C ASP A 483 -16.62 29.34 -13.49
N ILE A 484 -17.65 28.59 -13.89
CA ILE A 484 -18.28 27.60 -13.03
C ILE A 484 -17.29 26.44 -12.91
N ARG A 485 -16.40 26.53 -11.92
CA ARG A 485 -15.45 25.47 -11.58
C ARG A 485 -16.17 24.38 -10.78
N GLY A 486 -15.92 23.14 -11.16
CA GLY A 486 -16.54 21.97 -10.52
C GLY A 486 -17.95 21.68 -11.02
N ASN A 487 -18.81 21.25 -10.10
CA ASN A 487 -20.15 20.72 -10.39
C ASN A 487 -21.30 21.60 -9.87
N SER A 488 -21.01 22.77 -9.26
CA SER A 488 -21.97 23.69 -8.64
C SER A 488 -22.80 23.18 -7.45
N PHE A 489 -22.75 21.88 -7.13
CA PHE A 489 -23.53 21.28 -6.04
C PHE A 489 -22.73 21.08 -4.75
N PHE A 490 -21.48 20.62 -4.87
CA PHE A 490 -20.63 20.36 -3.71
C PHE A 490 -19.15 20.40 -4.08
N GLN A 491 -18.32 20.60 -3.05
CA GLN A 491 -16.87 20.51 -3.14
C GLN A 491 -16.36 19.30 -2.36
N VAL A 492 -15.20 18.79 -2.76
CA VAL A 492 -14.49 17.70 -2.06
C VAL A 492 -13.33 18.27 -1.24
N PRO A 493 -12.88 17.58 -0.17
CA PRO A 493 -11.75 18.06 0.60
C PRO A 493 -10.48 18.21 -0.24
N LYS A 494 -9.83 19.36 -0.11
CA LYS A 494 -8.64 19.77 -0.87
C LYS A 494 -7.45 18.83 -0.74
N HIS A 495 -7.35 18.11 0.38
CA HIS A 495 -6.30 17.14 0.67
C HIS A 495 -6.61 15.72 0.17
N THR A 496 -7.73 15.51 -0.52
CA THR A 496 -8.09 14.19 -1.05
C THR A 496 -7.04 13.76 -2.08
N PRO A 497 -6.40 12.58 -1.89
CA PRO A 497 -5.54 12.02 -2.91
C PRO A 497 -6.36 11.47 -4.08
N VAL A 498 -6.04 11.88 -5.31
CA VAL A 498 -6.59 11.35 -6.56
C VAL A 498 -5.50 10.55 -7.27
N ILE A 499 -5.85 9.35 -7.71
CA ILE A 499 -4.92 8.36 -8.25
C ILE A 499 -5.44 7.88 -9.61
N PHE A 500 -4.57 7.94 -10.61
CA PHE A 500 -4.79 7.37 -11.93
C PHE A 500 -3.90 6.14 -12.09
N SER A 501 -4.52 4.99 -12.35
CA SER A 501 -3.81 3.72 -12.49
C SER A 501 -4.33 2.91 -13.68
N GLU A 502 -3.49 2.02 -14.20
CA GLU A 502 -3.95 0.95 -15.09
C GLU A 502 -4.78 -0.05 -14.27
N VAL A 503 -5.79 -0.69 -14.87
CA VAL A 503 -6.61 -1.73 -14.19
C VAL A 503 -5.75 -2.89 -13.66
N GLY A 504 -4.53 -3.08 -14.17
CA GLY A 504 -3.53 -4.03 -13.66
C GLY A 504 -2.71 -3.58 -12.44
N GLY A 505 -3.02 -2.43 -11.83
CA GLY A 505 -2.42 -1.96 -10.58
C GLY A 505 -1.25 -0.98 -10.72
N ARG A 506 -0.71 -0.79 -11.94
CA ARG A 506 0.37 0.18 -12.16
C ARG A 506 -0.13 1.61 -11.99
N THR A 507 0.42 2.33 -11.02
CA THR A 507 0.14 3.76 -10.84
C THR A 507 0.82 4.58 -11.95
N VAL A 508 0.04 5.45 -12.58
CA VAL A 508 0.54 6.42 -13.56
C VAL A 508 0.75 7.77 -12.88
N CYS A 509 -0.29 8.31 -12.24
CA CYS A 509 -0.30 9.63 -11.62
C CYS A 509 -0.97 9.57 -10.22
N ARG A 510 -0.46 10.39 -9.28
CA ARG A 510 -1.05 10.65 -7.96
C ARG A 510 -0.85 12.12 -7.65
N LEU A 511 -1.90 12.80 -7.26
CA LEU A 511 -1.86 14.19 -6.79
C LEU A 511 -2.93 14.42 -5.72
N LEU A 512 -2.87 15.54 -5.01
CA LEU A 512 -3.98 16.01 -4.19
C LEU A 512 -4.90 16.89 -5.04
N VAL A 513 -6.20 16.92 -4.73
CA VAL A 513 -7.18 17.75 -5.45
C VAL A 513 -6.71 19.21 -5.59
N ARG A 514 -6.15 19.80 -4.52
CA ARG A 514 -5.68 21.20 -4.53
C ARG A 514 -4.46 21.46 -5.42
N ASP A 515 -3.67 20.43 -5.70
CA ASP A 515 -2.41 20.56 -6.44
C ASP A 515 -2.63 20.46 -7.95
N ALA A 516 -3.85 20.12 -8.41
CA ALA A 516 -4.19 19.96 -9.83
C ALA A 516 -4.01 21.21 -10.69
N ALA A 517 -3.94 22.40 -10.07
CA ALA A 517 -3.69 23.67 -10.76
C ALA A 517 -2.19 23.95 -11.03
N GLY A 518 -1.28 23.16 -10.45
CA GLY A 518 0.16 23.31 -10.67
C GLY A 518 0.54 23.05 -12.13
N GLU A 519 1.54 23.76 -12.65
CA GLU A 519 1.95 23.64 -14.07
C GLU A 519 2.44 22.23 -14.41
N SER A 520 3.22 21.62 -13.50
CA SER A 520 3.74 20.26 -13.66
C SER A 520 2.62 19.22 -13.52
N GLU A 521 1.73 19.39 -12.54
CA GLU A 521 0.60 18.53 -12.27
C GLU A 521 -0.45 18.59 -13.39
N SER A 522 -0.77 19.78 -13.90
CA SER A 522 -1.71 19.97 -15.00
C SER A 522 -1.18 19.36 -16.30
N THR A 523 0.12 19.53 -16.59
CA THR A 523 0.77 18.85 -17.72
C THR A 523 0.69 17.33 -17.58
N LEU A 524 0.99 16.81 -16.39
CA LEU A 524 0.89 15.38 -16.10
C LEU A 524 -0.56 14.88 -16.24
N LEU A 525 -1.56 15.63 -15.77
CA LEU A 525 -2.97 15.30 -15.94
C LEU A 525 -3.36 15.24 -17.42
N HIS A 526 -2.94 16.23 -18.21
CA HIS A 526 -3.21 16.26 -19.64
C HIS A 526 -2.64 15.03 -20.38
N GLU A 527 -1.50 14.50 -19.94
CA GLU A 527 -0.91 13.30 -20.53
C GLU A 527 -1.53 11.98 -20.04
N THR A 528 -2.14 11.98 -18.85
CA THR A 528 -2.49 10.74 -18.12
C THR A 528 -3.98 10.48 -17.98
N VAL A 529 -4.81 11.53 -17.96
CA VAL A 529 -6.26 11.43 -17.76
C VAL A 529 -6.89 10.77 -19.00
N PRO A 530 -7.74 9.74 -18.84
CA PRO A 530 -8.38 9.08 -19.97
C PRO A 530 -9.47 9.95 -20.61
N GLN A 531 -9.71 9.75 -21.91
CA GLN A 531 -10.63 10.56 -22.70
C GLN A 531 -12.04 10.66 -22.09
N TRP A 532 -12.60 9.56 -21.60
CA TRP A 532 -13.93 9.56 -21.00
C TRP A 532 -14.07 10.46 -19.76
N VAL A 533 -12.96 10.76 -19.07
CA VAL A 533 -12.92 11.75 -17.98
C VAL A 533 -12.82 13.17 -18.54
N THR A 534 -12.00 13.39 -19.57
CA THR A 534 -11.88 14.72 -20.20
C THR A 534 -13.18 15.16 -20.87
N ASP A 535 -13.91 14.24 -21.49
CA ASP A 535 -15.21 14.51 -22.11
C ASP A 535 -16.21 15.07 -21.08
N VAL A 536 -16.16 14.58 -19.84
CA VAL A 536 -17.07 15.02 -18.77
C VAL A 536 -16.55 16.26 -18.04
N VAL A 537 -15.27 16.32 -17.72
CA VAL A 537 -14.70 17.42 -16.90
C VAL A 537 -14.42 18.67 -17.73
N ILE A 538 -13.85 18.51 -18.94
CA ILE A 538 -13.46 19.63 -19.82
C ILE A 538 -14.57 19.94 -20.81
N GLU A 539 -15.03 18.95 -21.57
CA GLU A 539 -16.04 19.17 -22.62
C GLU A 539 -17.47 19.30 -22.06
N LYS A 540 -17.64 19.05 -20.75
CA LYS A 540 -18.93 19.08 -20.03
C LYS A 540 -20.01 18.20 -20.65
N ALA A 541 -19.61 17.15 -21.39
CA ALA A 541 -20.51 16.21 -22.03
C ALA A 541 -21.43 15.54 -20.98
N THR A 542 -22.66 15.24 -21.40
CA THR A 542 -23.62 14.51 -20.58
C THR A 542 -23.50 13.02 -20.89
N PRO A 543 -23.25 12.16 -19.88
CA PRO A 543 -23.20 10.71 -20.11
C PRO A 543 -24.54 10.19 -20.66
N LYS A 544 -24.49 9.06 -21.36
CA LYS A 544 -25.70 8.47 -21.95
C LYS A 544 -26.57 7.81 -20.88
N PHE A 545 -27.89 7.96 -21.02
CA PHE A 545 -28.85 7.22 -20.20
C PHE A 545 -28.87 5.73 -20.57
N LEU A 546 -28.88 4.87 -19.55
CA LEU A 546 -29.13 3.45 -19.71
C LEU A 546 -30.65 3.22 -19.78
N LYS A 547 -31.14 2.72 -20.92
CA LYS A 547 -32.56 2.38 -21.14
C LYS A 547 -32.85 0.96 -20.62
N ILE A 548 -33.98 0.77 -19.94
CA ILE A 548 -34.49 -0.56 -19.58
C ILE A 548 -35.62 -0.93 -20.55
N PRO A 549 -35.52 -2.05 -21.27
CA PRO A 549 -36.65 -2.60 -22.00
C PRO A 549 -37.61 -3.27 -21.01
N PHE A 550 -38.90 -2.97 -21.11
CA PHE A 550 -39.94 -3.66 -20.35
C PHE A 550 -41.14 -3.99 -21.23
N PHE A 551 -41.94 -4.94 -20.74
CA PHE A 551 -43.20 -5.33 -21.38
C PHE A 551 -44.35 -4.88 -20.49
N LEU A 552 -45.29 -4.15 -21.09
CA LEU A 552 -46.55 -3.84 -20.43
C LEU A 552 -47.61 -4.85 -20.89
N THR A 553 -48.20 -5.56 -19.94
CA THR A 553 -49.30 -6.49 -20.20
C THR A 553 -50.52 -6.12 -19.38
N PRO A 554 -51.74 -6.16 -19.95
CA PRO A 554 -52.95 -5.88 -19.20
C PRO A 554 -53.12 -6.89 -18.07
N HIS A 555 -53.64 -6.40 -16.93
CA HIS A 555 -53.90 -7.26 -15.78
C HIS A 555 -54.93 -8.35 -16.13
N PRO A 556 -54.73 -9.63 -15.74
CA PRO A 556 -55.59 -10.75 -16.16
C PRO A 556 -57.08 -10.58 -15.80
N GLN A 557 -57.39 -9.76 -14.80
CA GLN A 557 -58.76 -9.51 -14.34
C GLN A 557 -59.50 -8.39 -15.12
N MET A 558 -58.83 -7.68 -16.05
CA MET A 558 -59.42 -6.56 -16.82
C MET A 558 -60.21 -6.98 -18.08
N GLY A 559 -60.38 -8.29 -18.36
CA GLY A 559 -61.42 -8.79 -19.26
C GLY A 559 -61.10 -8.87 -20.77
N LYS A 560 -61.24 -10.12 -21.27
CA LYS A 560 -61.25 -10.70 -22.65
C LYS A 560 -59.94 -10.76 -23.47
N PRO A 561 -59.56 -11.97 -23.96
CA PRO A 561 -58.33 -12.21 -24.69
C PRO A 561 -58.52 -11.90 -26.19
N GLU A 562 -58.60 -10.62 -26.56
CA GLU A 562 -58.41 -10.23 -27.97
C GLU A 562 -56.94 -9.86 -28.18
N ARG A 563 -56.23 -10.71 -28.93
CA ARG A 563 -54.84 -10.56 -29.42
C ARG A 563 -53.95 -9.71 -28.51
N THR A 564 -53.26 -10.37 -27.58
CA THR A 564 -52.20 -9.81 -26.73
C THR A 564 -51.15 -9.06 -27.56
N LYS A 565 -51.36 -7.77 -27.81
CA LYS A 565 -50.32 -6.87 -28.29
C LYS A 565 -49.36 -6.66 -27.13
N LYS A 566 -48.30 -7.48 -27.05
CA LYS A 566 -47.12 -7.18 -26.24
C LYS A 566 -46.48 -5.92 -26.82
N GLY A 567 -46.74 -4.77 -26.21
CA GLY A 567 -45.98 -3.56 -26.48
C GLY A 567 -44.60 -3.68 -25.84
N SER A 568 -43.55 -3.73 -26.66
CA SER A 568 -42.18 -3.51 -26.17
C SER A 568 -41.98 -2.01 -26.06
N ILE A 569 -41.72 -1.52 -24.85
CA ILE A 569 -41.48 -0.10 -24.56
C ILE A 569 -40.12 -0.01 -23.86
N GLY A 570 -39.36 1.03 -24.16
CA GLY A 570 -38.12 1.35 -23.44
C GLY A 570 -38.31 2.67 -22.69
N SER A 571 -38.02 2.68 -21.40
CA SER A 571 -37.95 3.90 -20.58
C SER A 571 -36.54 4.08 -20.01
N GLU A 572 -36.25 5.31 -19.57
CA GLU A 572 -35.07 5.59 -18.78
C GLU A 572 -35.14 4.89 -17.42
N ARG A 573 -33.96 4.56 -16.84
CA ARG A 573 -33.85 3.89 -15.52
C ARG A 573 -34.44 4.68 -14.35
N VAL A 574 -34.50 6.01 -14.46
CA VAL A 574 -35.09 6.90 -13.45
C VAL A 574 -36.52 7.19 -13.90
N TYR A 575 -37.46 6.33 -13.47
CA TYR A 575 -38.89 6.43 -13.77
C TYR A 575 -39.69 6.26 -12.48
N SER A 576 -40.55 7.21 -12.14
CA SER A 576 -41.53 7.06 -11.06
C SER A 576 -42.78 6.37 -11.61
N MET A 577 -43.25 5.31 -10.94
CA MET A 577 -44.50 4.62 -11.32
C MET A 577 -45.78 5.42 -11.01
N SER A 578 -45.67 6.72 -10.69
CA SER A 578 -46.80 7.55 -10.26
C SER A 578 -47.53 8.29 -11.38
N GLN A 579 -47.09 8.21 -12.64
CA GLN A 579 -47.72 8.93 -13.76
C GLN A 579 -48.51 8.06 -14.76
N SER A 580 -48.77 6.80 -14.44
CA SER A 580 -49.55 5.94 -15.34
C SER A 580 -50.34 4.86 -14.60
N LEU A 581 -51.19 5.29 -13.65
CA LEU A 581 -52.31 4.49 -13.14
C LEU A 581 -53.60 5.26 -13.35
#